data_AF-A0A3D4G0J2-F1
#
_entry.id   AF-A0A3D4G0J2-F1
#
_cell.length_a   1.000
_cell.length_b   1.000
_cell.length_c   1.000
_cell.angle_alpha   90.00
_cell.angle_beta   90.00
_cell.angle_gamma   90.00
#
_symmetry.space_group_name_H-M   'P 1'
#
loop_
_entity.id
_entity.type
_entity.pdbx_description
1 polymer ?
#
loop_
_entity_poly.entity_id
_entity_poly.type
_entity_poly.pdbx_seq_one_letter_code
_entity_poly.pdbx_strand_id
1 'polypeptide(L)'
;MQFIPRHLKGLLAGGLLACATQVTAQAPQGNQLPVREVTLDNGMRFLVLPQDGAPTVAFVTQYAVGGANEHLGSTGIAHLLEHLLFKGTTSIGTRDHTAEVDWFRHMDQVHDSLLVARVKEGSNPVAIVGMESRIRALEDSAR
;
A
#
# COMPACT_ATOMS: atom_id res chain seq x y z
N MET A 1 -65.26 -39.03 -56.59
CA MET A 1 -64.34 -38.02 -57.18
C MET A 1 -63.92 -37.11 -56.03
N GLN A 2 -62.80 -37.39 -55.35
CA GLN A 2 -61.40 -37.13 -55.74
C GLN A 2 -61.13 -35.63 -55.99
N PHE A 3 -60.06 -34.96 -55.55
CA PHE A 3 -58.95 -35.15 -54.58
C PHE A 3 -58.22 -33.77 -54.60
N ILE A 4 -57.63 -33.33 -53.47
CA ILE A 4 -56.89 -32.06 -53.26
C ILE A 4 -55.52 -32.07 -54.01
N PRO A 5 -54.95 -30.96 -54.58
CA PRO A 5 -53.99 -30.05 -53.90
C PRO A 5 -54.09 -28.56 -54.31
N ARG A 6 -53.99 -27.57 -53.41
CA ARG A 6 -52.84 -27.09 -52.61
C ARG A 6 -51.63 -26.67 -53.46
N HIS A 7 -51.77 -25.57 -54.20
CA HIS A 7 -50.65 -24.82 -54.76
C HIS A 7 -50.47 -23.49 -54.02
N LEU A 8 -49.46 -23.48 -53.15
CA LEU A 8 -48.40 -22.48 -53.14
C LEU A 8 -48.85 -21.01 -53.15
N LYS A 9 -49.06 -20.43 -51.97
CA LYS A 9 -48.84 -19.01 -51.67
C LYS A 9 -48.88 -18.81 -50.15
N GLY A 10 -47.74 -18.43 -49.58
CA GLY A 10 -47.60 -18.15 -48.15
C GLY A 10 -46.27 -18.62 -47.57
N LEU A 11 -45.16 -18.42 -48.29
CA LEU A 11 -43.82 -18.42 -47.72
C LEU A 11 -43.57 -16.99 -47.19
N LEU A 12 -42.90 -16.86 -46.04
CA LEU A 12 -42.48 -15.64 -45.33
C LEU A 12 -43.31 -15.26 -44.10
N ALA A 13 -43.17 -16.02 -43.02
CA ALA A 13 -43.10 -15.47 -41.67
C ALA A 13 -42.45 -16.49 -40.74
N GLY A 14 -41.45 -16.07 -39.96
CA GLY A 14 -40.99 -16.82 -38.79
C GLY A 14 -39.63 -17.53 -38.90
N GLY A 15 -38.72 -17.05 -39.75
CA GLY A 15 -37.29 -17.31 -39.53
C GLY A 15 -36.82 -16.44 -38.36
N LEU A 16 -36.60 -17.05 -37.19
CA LEU A 16 -35.49 -16.86 -36.25
C LEU A 16 -35.90 -17.53 -34.92
N LEU A 17 -35.72 -18.85 -34.82
CA LEU A 17 -35.70 -19.48 -33.51
C LEU A 17 -34.38 -19.06 -32.86
N ALA A 18 -34.45 -17.95 -32.11
CA ALA A 18 -33.32 -17.38 -31.40
C ALA A 18 -32.77 -18.45 -30.45
N CYS A 19 -31.61 -18.99 -30.80
CA CYS A 19 -30.77 -19.72 -29.87
C CYS A 19 -30.27 -18.67 -28.87
N ALA A 20 -31.05 -18.44 -27.81
CA ALA A 20 -30.62 -17.65 -26.68
C ALA A 20 -29.51 -18.45 -26.00
N THR A 21 -28.27 -18.24 -26.42
CA THR A 21 -27.10 -18.65 -25.66
C THR A 21 -27.19 -17.96 -24.32
N GLN A 22 -27.59 -18.72 -23.30
CA GLN A 22 -27.49 -18.27 -21.92
C GLN A 22 -26.01 -18.11 -21.62
N VAL A 23 -25.50 -16.89 -21.75
CA VAL A 23 -24.21 -16.51 -21.17
C VAL A 23 -24.44 -16.49 -19.67
N THR A 24 -24.21 -17.63 -19.02
CA THR A 24 -24.09 -17.66 -17.57
C THR A 24 -22.79 -16.95 -17.23
N ALA A 25 -22.90 -15.83 -16.50
CA ALA A 25 -21.73 -15.19 -15.93
C ALA A 25 -21.05 -16.22 -15.01
N GLN A 26 -19.88 -16.69 -15.41
CA GLN A 26 -19.08 -17.61 -14.61
C GLN A 26 -18.64 -16.83 -13.38
N ALA A 27 -19.19 -17.17 -12.21
CA ALA A 27 -18.74 -16.58 -10.96
C ALA A 27 -17.22 -16.79 -10.86
N PRO A 28 -16.45 -15.75 -10.52
CA PRO A 28 -15.00 -15.89 -10.43
C PRO A 28 -14.71 -17.00 -9.42
N GLN A 29 -14.13 -18.10 -9.89
CA GLN A 29 -13.60 -19.16 -9.04
C GLN A 29 -12.29 -18.66 -8.43
N GLY A 30 -12.36 -17.63 -7.60
CA GLY A 30 -11.29 -17.29 -6.67
C GLY A 30 -11.30 -18.33 -5.55
N ASN A 31 -10.13 -18.82 -5.15
CA ASN A 31 -10.00 -19.63 -3.94
C ASN A 31 -10.71 -18.87 -2.80
N GLN A 32 -11.72 -19.49 -2.19
CA GLN A 32 -12.31 -18.93 -0.99
C GLN A 32 -11.28 -19.05 0.14
N LEU A 33 -10.60 -17.94 0.40
CA LEU A 33 -9.66 -17.85 1.51
C LEU A 33 -10.46 -17.97 2.82
N PRO A 34 -9.98 -18.73 3.82
CA PRO A 34 -10.67 -18.91 5.10
C PRO A 34 -10.49 -17.68 6.01
N VAL A 35 -10.93 -16.51 5.53
CA VAL A 35 -10.85 -15.24 6.24
C VAL A 35 -11.88 -15.23 7.37
N ARG A 36 -11.43 -14.95 8.59
CA ARG A 36 -12.28 -14.70 9.75
C ARG A 36 -12.46 -13.20 9.92
N GLU A 37 -13.71 -12.73 9.93
CA GLU A 37 -14.04 -11.33 10.14
C GLU A 37 -14.53 -11.10 11.59
N VAL A 38 -14.00 -10.06 12.23
CA VAL A 38 -14.43 -9.61 13.55
C VAL A 38 -14.66 -8.10 13.49
N THR A 39 -15.82 -7.65 13.97
CA THR A 39 -16.11 -6.22 14.12
C THR A 39 -16.17 -5.88 15.60
N LEU A 40 -15.41 -4.88 16.02
CA LEU A 40 -15.40 -4.38 17.39
C LEU A 40 -16.58 -3.42 17.64
N ASP A 41 -16.90 -3.16 18.91
CA ASP A 41 -17.99 -2.25 19.30
C ASP A 41 -17.81 -0.81 18.79
N ASN A 42 -16.56 -0.39 18.53
CA ASN A 42 -16.23 0.91 17.94
C ASN A 42 -16.35 0.94 16.39
N GLY A 43 -16.81 -0.14 15.77
CA GLY A 43 -16.98 -0.27 14.32
C GLY A 43 -15.71 -0.68 13.55
N MET A 44 -14.57 -0.88 14.23
CA MET A 44 -13.35 -1.36 13.57
C MET A 44 -13.50 -2.80 13.12
N ARG A 45 -13.13 -3.07 11.85
CA ARG A 45 -13.20 -4.39 11.23
C ARG A 45 -11.82 -5.01 11.12
N PHE A 46 -11.69 -6.24 11.61
CA PHE A 46 -10.51 -7.08 11.47
C PHE A 46 -10.80 -8.21 10.49
N LEU A 47 -9.92 -8.37 9.51
CA LEU A 47 -9.90 -9.49 8.59
C LEU A 47 -8.66 -10.33 8.89
N VAL A 48 -8.86 -11.54 9.40
CA VAL A 48 -7.79 -12.43 9.84
C VAL A 48 -7.75 -13.64 8.92
N LEU A 49 -6.60 -13.85 8.26
CA LEU A 49 -6.34 -15.04 7.45
C LEU A 49 -5.26 -15.89 8.14
N PRO A 50 -5.64 -16.97 8.85
CA PRO A 50 -4.65 -17.90 9.40
C PRO A 50 -3.91 -18.60 8.28
N GLN A 51 -2.57 -18.64 8.36
CA GLN A 51 -1.73 -19.45 7.49
C GLN A 51 -0.81 -20.32 8.34
N ASP A 52 -1.04 -21.62 8.30
CA ASP A 52 -0.21 -22.59 9.00
C ASP A 52 1.14 -22.74 8.28
N GLY A 53 2.24 -22.78 9.03
CA GLY A 53 3.58 -23.09 8.51
C GLY A 53 4.56 -21.91 8.41
N ALA A 54 4.10 -20.66 8.55
CA ALA A 54 4.97 -19.49 8.66
C ALA A 54 4.93 -18.92 10.09
N PRO A 55 6.05 -18.83 10.83
CA PRO A 55 6.08 -18.22 12.17
C PRO A 55 6.16 -16.68 12.08
N THR A 56 5.45 -16.08 11.13
CA THR A 56 5.47 -14.65 10.86
C THR A 56 4.04 -14.11 10.77
N VAL A 57 3.88 -12.84 11.14
CA VAL A 57 2.60 -12.14 11.06
C VAL A 57 2.79 -10.91 10.19
N ALA A 58 1.92 -10.75 9.20
CA ALA A 58 1.77 -9.50 8.46
C ALA A 58 0.51 -8.79 8.98
N PHE A 59 0.63 -7.51 9.28
CA PHE A 59 -0.47 -6.68 9.76
C PHE A 59 -0.56 -5.43 8.90
N VAL A 60 -1.76 -5.13 8.39
CA VAL A 60 -2.02 -3.96 7.56
C VAL A 60 -3.27 -3.27 8.10
N THR A 61 -3.16 -1.98 8.36
CA THR A 61 -4.30 -1.13 8.73
C THR A 61 -4.69 -0.29 7.52
N GLN A 62 -5.98 -0.23 7.24
CA GLN A 62 -6.52 0.59 6.15
C GLN A 62 -7.57 1.53 6.71
N TYR A 63 -7.52 2.78 6.27
CA TYR A 63 -8.53 3.79 6.58
C TYR A 63 -9.30 4.10 5.30
N ALA A 64 -10.63 4.22 5.41
CA ALA A 64 -11.49 4.57 4.28
C ALA A 64 -11.46 6.08 3.97
N VAL A 65 -10.28 6.68 3.94
CA VAL A 65 -10.02 8.10 3.64
C VAL A 65 -8.72 8.25 2.86
N GLY A 66 -8.60 9.31 2.07
CA GLY A 66 -7.37 9.62 1.33
C GLY A 66 -7.47 10.96 0.59
N GLY A 67 -6.62 11.17 -0.42
CA GLY A 67 -6.59 12.42 -1.20
C GLY A 67 -7.93 12.78 -1.87
N ALA A 68 -8.77 11.80 -2.16
CA ALA A 68 -10.12 12.02 -2.70
C ALA A 68 -11.07 12.74 -1.70
N ASN A 69 -10.72 12.77 -0.42
CA ASN A 69 -11.49 13.44 0.63
C ASN A 69 -10.96 14.84 0.95
N GLU A 70 -9.92 15.30 0.26
CA GLU A 70 -9.30 16.61 0.52
C GLU A 70 -10.04 17.74 -0.21
N HIS A 71 -9.95 18.95 0.34
CA HIS A 71 -10.47 20.15 -0.31
C HIS A 71 -9.36 20.92 -1.04
N LEU A 72 -9.76 21.76 -2.00
CA LEU A 72 -8.84 22.67 -2.65
C LEU A 72 -8.19 23.58 -1.59
N GLY A 73 -6.87 23.74 -1.68
CA GLY A 73 -6.07 24.47 -0.70
C GLY A 73 -5.57 23.63 0.49
N SER A 74 -5.97 22.36 0.61
CA SER A 74 -5.46 21.43 1.64
C SER A 74 -4.99 20.09 1.06
N THR A 75 -4.54 20.11 -0.19
CA THR A 75 -4.12 18.90 -0.88
C THR A 75 -2.82 18.35 -0.29
N GLY A 76 -2.72 17.03 -0.16
CA GLY A 76 -1.54 16.33 0.34
C GLY A 76 -1.52 16.05 1.85
N ILE A 77 -2.58 16.41 2.58
CA ILE A 77 -2.67 16.15 4.02
C ILE A 77 -2.73 14.66 4.33
N ALA A 78 -3.46 13.86 3.55
CA ALA A 78 -3.56 12.42 3.77
C ALA A 78 -2.17 11.75 3.66
N HIS A 79 -1.37 12.16 2.67
CA HIS A 79 0.00 11.67 2.49
C HIS A 79 0.95 12.23 3.56
N LEU A 80 0.80 13.50 3.94
CA LEU A 80 1.56 14.07 5.05
C LEU A 80 1.29 13.31 6.37
N LEU A 81 0.03 12.99 6.65
CA LEU A 81 -0.36 12.19 7.81
C LEU A 81 0.31 10.82 7.80
N GLU A 82 0.35 10.15 6.64
CA GLU A 82 1.08 8.88 6.48
C GLU A 82 2.54 9.01 6.89
N HIS A 83 3.24 10.05 6.42
CA HIS A 83 4.62 10.30 6.84
C HIS A 83 4.74 10.50 8.36
N LEU A 84 3.82 11.23 8.97
CA LEU A 84 3.84 11.51 10.40
C LEU A 84 3.54 10.27 11.25
N LEU A 85 2.70 9.35 10.78
CA LEU A 85 2.44 8.08 11.46
C LEU A 85 3.72 7.24 11.65
N PHE A 86 4.74 7.45 10.80
CA PHE A 86 6.04 6.77 10.92
C PHE A 86 7.09 7.57 11.69
N LYS A 87 6.77 8.77 12.20
CA LYS A 87 7.68 9.58 13.02
C LYS A 87 7.62 9.25 14.52
N GLY A 88 6.86 8.22 14.88
CA GLY A 88 6.71 7.76 16.26
C GLY A 88 5.36 8.16 16.85
N THR A 89 5.15 7.71 18.08
CA THR A 89 3.97 7.92 18.91
C THR A 89 4.41 8.40 20.28
N THR A 90 3.45 8.69 21.15
CA THR A 90 3.73 9.02 22.56
C THR A 90 4.36 7.86 23.34
N SER A 91 4.29 6.63 22.83
CA SER A 91 4.82 5.43 23.49
C SER A 91 5.98 4.76 22.74
N ILE A 92 6.12 4.98 21.44
CA ILE A 92 7.12 4.35 20.56
C ILE A 92 7.75 5.45 19.70
N GLY A 93 9.02 5.77 19.93
CA GLY A 93 9.74 6.83 19.23
C GLY A 93 10.75 7.50 20.15
N THR A 94 11.18 8.70 19.80
CA THR A 94 12.10 9.51 20.58
C THR A 94 11.66 9.63 22.04
N ARG A 95 12.54 9.24 22.97
CA ARG A 95 12.27 9.31 24.42
C ARG A 95 12.63 10.68 25.03
N ASP A 96 13.60 11.38 24.42
CA ASP A 96 14.04 12.72 24.82
C ASP A 96 14.39 13.54 23.58
N HIS A 97 13.40 14.28 23.08
CA HIS A 97 13.56 15.14 21.91
C HIS A 97 14.63 16.22 22.13
N THR A 98 14.76 16.73 23.36
CA THR A 98 15.70 17.84 23.62
C THR A 98 17.14 17.35 23.49
N ALA A 99 17.43 16.17 24.02
CA ALA A 99 18.72 15.52 23.82
C ALA A 99 18.96 15.12 22.35
N GLU A 100 17.94 14.60 21.66
CA GLU A 100 18.05 14.17 20.26
C GLU A 100 18.38 15.32 19.30
N VAL A 101 17.81 16.52 19.53
CA VAL A 101 18.11 17.71 18.72
C VAL A 101 19.60 18.06 18.75
N ASP A 102 20.26 17.91 19.90
CA ASP A 102 21.70 18.16 20.00
C ASP A 102 22.51 17.10 19.22
N TRP A 103 22.07 15.83 19.23
CA TRP A 103 22.68 14.76 18.43
C TRP A 103 22.51 14.98 16.93
N PHE A 104 21.32 15.40 16.48
CA PHE A 104 21.08 15.74 15.07
C PHE A 104 22.03 16.84 14.59
N ARG A 105 22.22 17.90 15.37
CA ARG A 105 23.19 18.96 15.00
C ARG A 105 24.62 18.45 14.84
N HIS A 106 25.04 17.50 15.67
CA HIS A 106 26.38 16.90 15.53
C HIS A 106 26.47 15.97 14.31
N MET A 107 25.43 15.19 14.02
CA MET A 107 25.39 14.34 12.84
C MET A 107 25.41 15.16 11.55
N ASP A 108 24.63 16.25 11.49
CA ASP A 108 24.59 17.17 10.35
C ASP A 108 25.98 17.78 10.09
N GLN A 109 26.67 18.26 11.13
CA GLN A 109 28.02 18.81 10.99
C GLN A 109 29.03 17.80 10.42
N VAL A 110 28.96 16.54 10.86
CA VAL A 110 29.84 15.48 10.35
C VAL A 110 29.45 15.12 8.91
N HIS A 111 28.15 15.08 8.60
CA HIS A 111 27.64 14.82 7.26
C HIS A 111 28.07 15.90 6.26
N ASP A 112 27.90 17.18 6.61
CA ASP A 112 28.34 18.31 5.79
C ASP A 112 29.85 18.25 5.52
N SER A 113 30.64 17.91 6.55
CA SER A 113 32.09 17.73 6.43
C SER A 113 32.45 16.58 5.47
N LEU A 114 31.68 15.49 5.51
CA LEU A 114 31.84 14.34 4.63
C LEU A 114 31.48 14.68 3.18
N LEU A 115 30.39 15.41 2.96
CA LEU A 115 29.99 15.87 1.62
C LEU A 115 31.08 16.74 1.00
N VAL A 116 31.60 17.70 1.76
CA VAL A 116 32.71 18.56 1.32
C VAL A 116 33.96 17.74 1.00
N ALA A 117 34.34 16.79 1.86
CA ALA A 117 35.48 15.92 1.61
C ALA A 117 35.30 15.04 0.36
N ARG A 118 34.09 14.56 0.10
CA ARG A 118 33.79 13.68 -1.05
C ARG A 118 33.83 14.43 -2.38
N VAL A 119 33.47 15.72 -2.39
CA VAL A 119 33.52 16.57 -3.59
C VAL A 119 34.91 17.16 -3.83
N LYS A 120 35.71 17.34 -2.77
CA LYS A 120 37.06 17.90 -2.87
C LYS A 120 38.04 16.88 -3.44
N GLU A 121 38.64 17.23 -4.58
CA GLU A 121 39.67 16.43 -5.25
C GLU A 121 40.93 16.29 -4.37
N GLY A 122 41.48 15.08 -4.27
CA GLY A 122 42.65 14.78 -3.42
C GLY A 122 42.35 14.53 -1.94
N SER A 123 41.08 14.39 -1.55
CA SER A 123 40.70 14.07 -0.16
C SER A 123 41.16 12.67 0.26
N ASN A 124 41.59 12.55 1.51
CA ASN A 124 42.11 11.30 2.07
C ASN A 124 40.97 10.27 2.25
N PRO A 125 41.02 9.11 1.56
CA PRO A 125 40.00 8.07 1.67
C PRO A 125 39.81 7.54 3.10
N VAL A 126 40.87 7.51 3.91
CA VAL A 126 40.80 7.05 5.31
C VAL A 126 40.00 8.02 6.18
N ALA A 127 40.11 9.32 5.91
CA ALA A 127 39.35 10.33 6.65
C ALA A 127 37.85 10.26 6.33
N ILE A 128 37.50 10.00 5.06
CA ILE A 128 36.12 9.79 4.61
C ILE A 128 35.50 8.57 5.33
N VAL A 129 36.21 7.44 5.34
CA VAL A 129 35.76 6.23 6.04
C VAL A 129 35.62 6.48 7.55
N GLY A 130 36.55 7.21 8.17
CA GLY A 130 36.45 7.57 9.58
C GLY A 130 35.24 8.43 9.92
N MET A 131 34.88 9.39 9.05
CA MET A 131 33.67 10.20 9.19
C MET A 131 32.40 9.35 9.03
N GLU A 132 32.37 8.44 8.05
CA GLU A 132 31.26 7.49 7.86
C GLU A 132 31.05 6.59 9.08
N SER A 133 32.14 6.03 9.64
CA SER A 133 32.07 5.23 10.87
C SER A 133 31.56 6.04 12.07
N ARG A 134 31.92 7.32 12.16
CA ARG A 134 31.48 8.21 13.22
C ARG A 134 30.00 8.58 13.09
N ILE A 135 29.49 8.77 11.87
CA ILE A 135 28.05 8.96 11.62
C ILE A 135 27.28 7.73 12.08
N ARG A 136 27.69 6.51 11.68
CA ARG A 136 27.01 5.27 12.13
C ARG A 136 27.00 5.13 13.65
N ALA A 137 28.12 5.43 14.31
CA ALA A 137 28.18 5.39 15.77
C ALA A 137 27.22 6.38 16.44
N LEU A 138 27.04 7.58 15.85
CA LEU A 138 26.07 8.57 16.32
C LEU A 138 24.62 8.12 16.06
N GLU A 139 24.34 7.53 14.90
CA GLU A 139 23.02 6.95 14.57
C GLU A 139 22.63 5.82 15.52
N ASP A 140 23.58 4.95 15.87
CA ASP A 140 23.35 3.84 16.81
C ASP A 140 23.14 4.34 18.25
N SER A 141 23.74 5.46 18.64
CA SER A 141 23.59 6.04 19.98
C SER A 141 22.36 6.93 20.14
N ALA A 142 21.69 7.29 19.05
CA ALA A 142 20.42 8.02 19.03
C ALA A 142 19.17 7.10 19.07
N ARG A 143 19.34 5.77 19.01
CA ARG A 143 18.27 4.76 19.17
C ARG A 143 17.92 4.51 20.64
#